data_AF-A0A9X3GXF2-F1
#
_entry.id   AF-A0A9X3GXF2-F1
#
_cell.length_a   1.000
_cell.length_b   1.000
_cell.length_c   1.000
_cell.angle_alpha   90.00
_cell.angle_beta   90.00
_cell.angle_gamma   90.00
#
_symmetry.space_group_name_H-M   'P 1'
#
loop_
_entity.id
_entity.type
_entity.pdbx_description
1 polymer ?
#
loop_
_entity_poly.entity_id
_entity_poly.type
_entity_poly.pdbx_seq_one_letter_code
_entity_poly.pdbx_strand_id
1 'polypeptide(L)'
;MRRPDVLHILRDPLRHARFMLRTGSRSASPPILCPSIGRVGSTLLWQSLVTSRARAVLGDYRPSDWKRVSRSEWDLANARFTAGTVCKTHDFPYALDLSQPLRIVFLFGRPSDVVLSVLRCEQTKGMDWIEDHLRHMHAREPYHRIADQDVLRLEEQVDAWRALRGADIACFSYDKLWDNRLLLEDFVGFPVKLPPRIERSFDDLPAETVSRVRASYAALDGRIGALPGSQIIRRAG
;
A
#
# COMPACT_ATOMS: atom_id res chain seq x y z
N MET A 1 0.71 8.45 15.69
CA MET A 1 -0.76 8.22 15.73
C MET A 1 -0.99 6.86 16.39
N ARG A 2 -1.41 6.83 17.66
CA ARG A 2 -1.62 5.59 18.42
C ARG A 2 -2.79 4.82 17.79
N ARG A 3 -2.67 3.49 17.66
CA ARG A 3 -3.84 2.63 17.43
C ARG A 3 -4.83 2.92 18.57
N PRO A 4 -6.12 3.22 18.30
CA PRO A 4 -7.08 3.45 19.37
C PRO A 4 -7.13 2.22 20.27
N ASP A 5 -7.06 2.41 21.59
CA ASP A 5 -7.07 1.34 22.59
C ASP A 5 -8.34 0.48 22.46
N VAL A 6 -8.15 -0.84 22.42
CA VAL A 6 -9.04 -1.82 21.75
C VAL A 6 -9.88 -2.62 22.76
N LEU A 7 -10.32 -2.04 23.87
CA LEU A 7 -10.97 -2.84 24.93
C LEU A 7 -12.50 -2.83 24.97
N HIS A 8 -13.20 -2.20 24.04
CA HIS A 8 -14.65 -2.40 23.86
C HIS A 8 -15.07 -2.40 22.38
N ILE A 9 -14.76 -3.48 21.64
CA ILE A 9 -15.20 -3.65 20.25
C ILE A 9 -15.89 -5.00 20.08
N LEU A 10 -17.08 -5.12 20.66
CA LEU A 10 -18.15 -6.02 20.22
C LEU A 10 -19.45 -5.22 20.35
N ARG A 11 -20.42 -5.21 19.45
CA ARG A 11 -20.58 -5.63 18.05
C ARG A 11 -21.90 -4.94 17.71
N ASP A 12 -21.92 -3.88 16.92
CA ASP A 12 -23.19 -3.36 16.38
C ASP A 12 -23.69 -4.41 15.36
N PRO A 13 -24.73 -5.20 15.68
CA PRO A 13 -25.14 -6.33 14.85
C PRO A 13 -25.80 -5.84 13.56
N LEU A 14 -26.46 -4.68 13.58
CA LEU A 14 -27.08 -4.08 12.39
C LEU A 14 -26.03 -3.64 11.39
N ARG A 15 -24.92 -3.04 11.86
CA ARG A 15 -23.78 -2.70 10.98
C ARG A 15 -23.10 -3.94 10.42
N HIS A 16 -23.00 -5.01 11.22
CA HIS A 16 -22.48 -6.28 10.72
C HIS A 16 -23.37 -6.87 9.64
N ALA A 17 -24.68 -6.94 9.87
CA ALA A 17 -25.65 -7.43 8.90
C ALA A 17 -25.62 -6.59 7.62
N ARG A 18 -25.58 -5.25 7.73
CA ARG A 18 -25.41 -4.36 6.57
C ARG A 18 -24.13 -4.63 5.79
N PHE A 19 -23.01 -4.85 6.47
CA PHE A 19 -21.77 -5.24 5.82
C PHE A 19 -21.96 -6.54 5.04
N MET A 20 -22.41 -7.60 5.71
CA MET A 20 -22.61 -8.92 5.10
C MET A 20 -23.61 -8.92 3.95
N LEU A 21 -24.70 -8.15 4.04
CA LEU A 21 -25.69 -8.01 2.96
C LEU A 21 -25.08 -7.33 1.73
N ARG A 22 -24.21 -6.33 1.93
CA ARG A 22 -23.56 -5.59 0.83
C ARG A 22 -22.31 -6.30 0.29
N THR A 23 -21.68 -7.17 1.06
CA THR A 23 -20.48 -7.91 0.64
C THR A 23 -20.74 -9.37 0.26
N GLY A 24 -21.88 -9.93 0.64
CA GLY A 24 -22.30 -11.29 0.27
C GLY A 24 -23.19 -11.36 -0.97
N SER A 25 -23.61 -10.21 -1.54
CA SER A 25 -24.38 -10.21 -2.79
C SER A 25 -23.48 -10.47 -4.00
N ARG A 26 -24.04 -10.99 -5.10
CA ARG A 26 -23.33 -11.07 -6.40
C ARG A 26 -22.87 -9.69 -6.94
N SER A 27 -23.44 -8.61 -6.41
CA SER A 27 -23.07 -7.22 -6.70
C SER A 27 -22.05 -6.64 -5.70
N ALA A 28 -21.51 -7.46 -4.79
CA ALA A 28 -20.54 -7.03 -3.82
C ALA A 28 -19.29 -6.47 -4.50
N SER A 29 -18.84 -5.29 -4.08
CA SER A 29 -17.62 -4.74 -4.69
C SER A 29 -16.44 -5.65 -4.36
N PRO A 30 -15.54 -5.87 -5.34
CA PRO A 30 -14.40 -6.76 -5.18
C PRO A 30 -13.50 -6.30 -4.02
N PRO A 31 -12.69 -7.21 -3.45
CA PRO A 31 -11.63 -6.82 -2.54
C PRO A 31 -10.68 -5.84 -3.24
N ILE A 32 -10.16 -4.90 -2.47
CA ILE A 32 -9.11 -3.98 -2.93
C ILE A 32 -7.79 -4.43 -2.31
N LEU A 33 -6.80 -4.72 -3.15
CA LEU A 33 -5.43 -4.96 -2.71
C LEU A 33 -4.63 -3.66 -2.89
N CYS A 34 -3.85 -3.28 -1.88
CA CYS A 34 -3.04 -2.08 -1.85
C CYS A 34 -1.56 -2.44 -1.67
N PRO A 35 -0.90 -3.00 -2.71
CA PRO A 35 0.53 -3.25 -2.68
C PRO A 35 1.33 -1.96 -2.81
N SER A 36 2.58 -2.00 -2.35
CA SER A 36 3.51 -0.90 -2.53
C SER A 36 4.94 -1.32 -2.25
N ILE A 37 5.90 -0.58 -2.80
CA ILE A 37 7.34 -0.76 -2.59
C ILE A 37 7.85 -0.40 -1.18
N GLY A 38 6.98 -0.36 -0.16
CA GLY A 38 7.38 0.02 1.19
C GLY A 38 7.63 1.52 1.36
N ARG A 39 7.30 2.07 2.54
CA ARG A 39 7.58 3.46 2.98
C ARG A 39 7.17 4.62 2.06
N VAL A 40 6.47 4.35 0.98
CA VAL A 40 6.08 5.33 -0.04
C VAL A 40 4.72 5.98 0.23
N GLY A 41 4.22 5.93 1.48
CA GLY A 41 2.89 6.45 1.83
C GLY A 41 1.75 5.41 1.70
N SER A 42 2.06 4.13 1.56
CA SER A 42 1.02 3.10 1.43
C SER A 42 0.14 2.92 2.66
N THR A 43 0.65 3.19 3.87
CA THR A 43 -0.20 3.22 5.07
C THR A 43 -1.25 4.33 4.99
N LEU A 44 -0.87 5.50 4.45
CA LEU A 44 -1.78 6.62 4.25
C LEU A 44 -2.86 6.27 3.23
N LEU A 45 -2.47 5.77 2.06
CA LEU A 45 -3.42 5.37 1.02
C LEU A 45 -4.35 4.27 1.52
N TRP A 46 -3.80 3.23 2.15
CA TRP A 46 -4.59 2.14 2.73
C TRP A 46 -5.59 2.64 3.77
N GLN A 47 -5.18 3.52 4.68
CA GLN A 47 -6.09 4.15 5.66
C GLN A 47 -7.21 4.95 4.98
N SER A 48 -6.87 5.76 3.98
CA SER A 48 -7.85 6.51 3.20
C SER A 48 -8.85 5.59 2.50
N LEU A 49 -8.38 4.51 1.88
CA LEU A 49 -9.24 3.51 1.23
C LEU A 49 -10.13 2.80 2.25
N VAL A 50 -9.58 2.34 3.38
CA VAL A 50 -10.33 1.65 4.44
C VAL A 50 -11.43 2.54 5.01
N THR A 51 -11.11 3.77 5.41
CA THR A 51 -12.11 4.69 5.98
C THR A 51 -13.16 5.08 4.94
N SER A 52 -12.76 5.36 3.71
CA SER A 52 -13.69 5.74 2.64
C SER A 52 -14.60 4.57 2.22
N ARG A 53 -14.05 3.35 2.17
CA ARG A 53 -14.80 2.11 1.93
C ARG A 53 -15.82 1.85 3.03
N ALA A 54 -15.40 1.95 4.28
CA ALA A 54 -16.30 1.81 5.42
C ALA A 54 -17.43 2.83 5.36
N ARG A 55 -17.15 4.07 4.94
CA ARG A 55 -18.20 5.07 4.74
C ARG A 55 -19.18 4.70 3.63
N ALA A 56 -18.67 4.32 2.47
CA ALA A 56 -19.49 3.93 1.32
C ALA A 56 -20.40 2.71 1.62
N VAL A 57 -19.90 1.75 2.40
CA VAL A 57 -20.63 0.52 2.71
C VAL A 57 -21.55 0.67 3.93
N LEU A 58 -21.13 1.41 4.96
CA LEU A 58 -21.78 1.41 6.29
C LEU A 58 -22.36 2.77 6.72
N GLY A 59 -22.22 3.82 5.90
CA GLY A 59 -22.65 5.19 6.24
C GLY A 59 -21.59 5.90 7.06
N ASP A 60 -21.92 6.41 8.24
CA ASP A 60 -20.91 7.07 9.08
C ASP A 60 -19.83 6.08 9.53
N TYR A 61 -18.56 6.47 9.41
CA TYR A 61 -17.45 5.65 9.85
C TYR A 61 -17.35 5.63 11.38
N ARG A 62 -17.29 4.43 11.95
CA ARG A 62 -16.93 4.22 13.36
C ARG A 62 -15.57 3.53 13.43
N PRO A 63 -14.71 3.83 14.43
CA PRO A 63 -13.42 3.15 14.59
C PRO A 63 -13.50 1.62 14.63
N SER A 64 -14.61 1.07 15.15
CA SER A 64 -14.88 -0.37 15.18
C SER A 64 -15.08 -1.00 13.81
N ASP A 65 -15.42 -0.22 12.78
CA ASP A 65 -15.58 -0.74 11.41
C ASP A 65 -14.24 -1.06 10.77
N TRP A 66 -13.14 -0.47 11.25
CA TRP A 66 -11.78 -0.69 10.73
C TRP A 66 -11.47 -2.18 10.57
N LYS A 67 -11.73 -2.98 11.61
CA LYS A 67 -11.45 -4.44 11.58
C LYS A 67 -12.34 -5.20 10.59
N ARG A 68 -13.47 -4.65 10.16
CA ARG A 68 -14.37 -5.28 9.18
C ARG A 68 -13.85 -5.09 7.76
N VAL A 69 -13.33 -3.90 7.47
CA VAL A 69 -12.92 -3.49 6.13
C VAL A 69 -11.42 -3.60 5.88
N SER A 70 -10.57 -3.63 6.90
CA SER A 70 -9.10 -3.65 6.72
C SER A 70 -8.50 -5.04 6.91
N ARG A 71 -7.50 -5.35 6.09
CA ARG A 71 -6.62 -6.52 6.22
C ARG A 71 -5.17 -6.13 5.95
N SER A 72 -4.22 -6.91 6.44
CA SER A 72 -2.82 -6.83 6.07
C SER A 72 -2.31 -8.24 5.88
N GLU A 73 -1.80 -8.55 4.70
CA GLU A 73 -1.29 -9.86 4.34
C GLU A 73 0.14 -9.70 3.81
N TRP A 74 1.05 -10.49 4.35
CA TRP A 74 2.49 -10.45 3.99
C TRP A 74 2.94 -11.70 3.22
N ASP A 75 2.02 -12.64 3.01
CA ASP A 75 2.18 -13.81 2.17
C ASP A 75 0.89 -13.98 1.36
N LEU A 76 0.96 -13.67 0.06
CA LEU A 76 -0.18 -13.72 -0.84
C LEU A 76 -0.51 -15.13 -1.30
N ALA A 77 0.41 -16.10 -1.15
CA ALA A 77 0.18 -17.49 -1.56
C ALA A 77 -0.97 -18.13 -0.78
N ASN A 78 -1.12 -17.73 0.48
CA ASN A 78 -2.14 -18.26 1.40
C ASN A 78 -3.24 -17.25 1.73
N ALA A 79 -3.20 -16.06 1.13
CA ALA A 79 -4.14 -14.99 1.44
C ALA A 79 -5.54 -15.31 0.93
N ARG A 80 -6.55 -15.04 1.76
CA ARG A 80 -7.97 -15.15 1.38
C ARG A 80 -8.61 -13.78 1.40
N PHE A 81 -8.94 -13.27 0.21
CA PHE A 81 -9.61 -11.98 0.10
C PHE A 81 -11.12 -12.13 0.29
N THR A 82 -11.71 -11.16 1.00
CA THR A 82 -13.16 -11.08 1.18
C THR A 82 -13.68 -9.85 0.48
N ALA A 83 -14.80 -9.98 -0.24
CA ALA A 83 -15.43 -8.86 -0.92
C ALA A 83 -15.67 -7.68 0.05
N GLY A 84 -15.47 -6.48 -0.46
CA GLY A 84 -15.60 -5.23 0.28
C GLY A 84 -14.54 -4.93 1.34
N THR A 85 -13.48 -5.74 1.43
CA THR A 85 -12.29 -5.43 2.24
C THR A 85 -11.21 -4.71 1.43
N VAL A 86 -10.30 -4.04 2.15
CA VAL A 86 -9.10 -3.39 1.64
C VAL A 86 -7.90 -4.01 2.35
N CYS A 87 -7.09 -4.75 1.60
CA CYS A 87 -5.90 -5.43 2.09
C CYS A 87 -4.64 -4.64 1.73
N LYS A 88 -3.72 -4.48 2.68
CA LYS A 88 -2.37 -3.96 2.43
C LYS A 88 -1.37 -5.12 2.34
N THR A 89 -0.41 -5.01 1.43
CA THR A 89 0.70 -5.97 1.33
C THR A 89 2.00 -5.31 0.86
N HIS A 90 3.11 -6.00 1.08
CA HIS A 90 4.44 -5.71 0.53
C HIS A 90 5.02 -6.92 -0.24
N ASP A 91 4.24 -7.99 -0.38
CA ASP A 91 4.62 -9.19 -1.09
C ASP A 91 4.56 -8.99 -2.62
N PHE A 92 5.13 -9.93 -3.36
CA PHE A 92 5.10 -10.00 -4.81
C PHE A 92 3.80 -10.64 -5.30
N PRO A 93 3.33 -10.27 -6.50
CA PRO A 93 2.09 -10.82 -7.04
C PRO A 93 2.21 -12.27 -7.55
N TYR A 94 3.40 -12.89 -7.48
CA TYR A 94 3.68 -14.17 -8.15
C TYR A 94 2.77 -15.31 -7.68
N ALA A 95 2.38 -15.32 -6.41
CA ALA A 95 1.51 -16.33 -5.82
C ALA A 95 0.06 -15.85 -5.63
N LEU A 96 -0.30 -14.68 -6.19
CA LEU A 96 -1.63 -14.11 -6.01
C LEU A 96 -2.68 -14.93 -6.77
N ASP A 97 -3.68 -15.45 -6.04
CA ASP A 97 -4.84 -16.11 -6.66
C ASP A 97 -5.73 -15.09 -7.38
N LEU A 98 -5.78 -15.21 -8.70
CA LEU A 98 -6.58 -14.38 -9.61
C LEU A 98 -7.91 -15.03 -10.03
N SER A 99 -8.28 -16.15 -9.41
CA SER A 99 -9.55 -16.84 -9.68
C SER A 99 -10.77 -15.97 -9.32
N GLN A 100 -10.61 -15.05 -8.36
CA GLN A 100 -11.64 -14.07 -7.98
C GLN A 100 -11.35 -12.67 -8.55
N PRO A 101 -12.39 -11.87 -8.84
CA PRO A 101 -12.21 -10.47 -9.22
C PRO A 101 -11.52 -9.66 -8.12
N LEU A 102 -10.43 -8.97 -8.46
CA LEU A 102 -9.67 -8.09 -7.57
C LEU A 102 -9.48 -6.71 -8.22
N ARG A 103 -9.49 -5.66 -7.39
CA ARG A 103 -9.01 -4.34 -7.78
C ARG A 103 -7.70 -4.07 -7.05
N ILE A 104 -6.67 -3.69 -7.78
CA ILE A 104 -5.34 -3.52 -7.22
C ILE A 104 -4.94 -2.05 -7.35
N VAL A 105 -4.62 -1.40 -6.23
CA VAL A 105 -4.12 -0.02 -6.21
C VAL A 105 -2.66 -0.07 -5.79
N PHE A 106 -1.76 -0.10 -6.77
CA PHE A 106 -0.32 -0.18 -6.54
C PHE A 106 0.28 1.22 -6.38
N LEU A 107 1.00 1.44 -5.27
CA LEU A 107 1.66 2.71 -4.98
C LEU A 107 3.18 2.57 -5.05
N PHE A 108 3.81 3.42 -5.85
CA PHE A 108 5.25 3.52 -5.98
C PHE A 108 5.72 4.98 -5.84
N GLY A 109 7.02 5.20 -5.89
CA GLY A 109 7.63 6.51 -5.75
C GLY A 109 9.14 6.38 -5.79
N ARG A 110 9.83 7.46 -5.45
CA ARG A 110 11.29 7.54 -5.58
C ARG A 110 12.01 6.52 -4.66
N PRO A 111 12.78 5.58 -5.21
CA PRO A 111 13.52 4.56 -4.46
C PRO A 111 14.40 5.12 -3.34
N SER A 112 15.18 6.15 -3.63
CA SER A 112 16.04 6.74 -2.60
C SER A 112 15.24 7.39 -1.46
N ASP A 113 14.03 7.92 -1.70
CA ASP A 113 13.15 8.39 -0.61
C ASP A 113 12.68 7.24 0.29
N VAL A 114 12.40 6.08 -0.30
CA VAL A 114 11.98 4.87 0.43
C VAL A 114 13.10 4.45 1.37
N VAL A 115 14.33 4.36 0.86
CA VAL A 115 15.52 3.99 1.62
C VAL A 115 15.81 4.98 2.74
N LEU A 116 15.83 6.28 2.44
CA LEU A 116 16.01 7.31 3.46
C LEU A 116 14.92 7.24 4.53
N SER A 117 13.67 6.93 4.17
CA SER A 117 12.63 6.69 5.17
C SER A 117 12.88 5.46 6.03
N VAL A 118 13.53 4.41 5.53
CA VAL A 118 13.90 3.23 6.34
C VAL A 118 15.01 3.59 7.32
N LEU A 119 16.07 4.27 6.85
CA LEU A 119 17.16 4.75 7.72
C LEU A 119 16.64 5.64 8.85
N ARG A 120 15.71 6.56 8.54
CA ARG A 120 15.04 7.38 9.57
C ARG A 120 14.18 6.56 10.55
N CYS A 121 13.62 5.45 10.08
CA CYS A 121 12.84 4.56 10.95
C CYS A 121 13.73 3.74 11.87
N GLU A 122 14.98 3.43 11.52
CA GLU A 122 15.94 2.82 12.45
C GLU A 122 16.10 3.71 13.69
N GLN A 123 16.34 5.01 13.49
CA GLN A 123 16.53 5.97 14.58
C GLN A 123 15.29 6.12 15.48
N THR A 124 14.08 5.97 14.91
CA THR A 124 12.82 6.24 15.61
C THR A 124 12.07 5.00 16.10
N LYS A 125 12.38 3.81 15.56
CA LYS A 125 11.67 2.56 15.86
C LYS A 125 12.58 1.40 16.24
N GLY A 126 13.88 1.51 16.04
CA GLY A 126 14.86 0.48 16.40
C GLY A 126 14.94 -0.68 15.40
N MET A 127 15.91 -1.57 15.67
CA MET A 127 16.29 -2.66 14.77
C MET A 127 15.23 -3.76 14.63
N ASP A 128 14.47 -4.08 15.68
CA ASP A 128 13.38 -5.07 15.59
C ASP A 128 12.37 -4.70 14.49
N TRP A 129 12.05 -3.40 14.36
CA TRP A 129 11.18 -2.91 13.30
C TRP A 129 11.85 -3.01 11.93
N ILE A 130 13.16 -2.80 11.84
CA ILE A 130 13.93 -2.91 10.60
C ILE A 130 13.93 -4.36 10.11
N GLU A 131 14.23 -5.32 10.99
CA GLU A 131 14.23 -6.74 10.65
C GLU A 131 12.86 -7.23 10.18
N ASP A 132 11.79 -6.84 10.89
CA ASP A 132 10.42 -7.12 10.49
C ASP A 132 10.09 -6.50 9.13
N HIS A 133 10.52 -5.25 8.90
CA HIS A 133 10.30 -4.58 7.62
C HIS A 133 11.06 -5.24 6.47
N LEU A 134 12.32 -5.62 6.66
CA LEU A 134 13.13 -6.33 5.67
C LEU A 134 12.52 -7.68 5.29
N ARG A 135 12.02 -8.42 6.28
CA ARG A 135 11.29 -9.67 6.07
C ARG A 135 10.03 -9.45 5.21
N HIS A 136 9.21 -8.46 5.55
CA HIS A 136 7.99 -8.13 4.78
C HIS A 136 8.27 -7.64 3.35
N MET A 137 9.48 -7.12 3.09
CA MET A 137 9.93 -6.69 1.77
C MET A 137 10.66 -7.80 1.00
N HIS A 138 10.83 -8.99 1.60
CA HIS A 138 11.63 -10.09 1.08
C HIS A 138 13.05 -9.67 0.70
N ALA A 139 13.69 -8.89 1.57
CA ALA A 139 15.05 -8.39 1.35
C ALA A 139 16.04 -9.54 1.08
N ARG A 140 16.94 -9.36 0.10
CA ARG A 140 17.94 -10.36 -0.28
C ARG A 140 19.25 -10.24 0.48
N GLU A 141 19.50 -9.07 1.03
CA GLU A 141 20.78 -8.67 1.57
C GLU A 141 20.59 -8.08 2.98
N PRO A 142 21.65 -8.03 3.81
CA PRO A 142 21.55 -7.49 5.16
C PRO A 142 21.37 -5.96 5.17
N TYR A 143 20.77 -5.45 6.25
CA TYR A 143 20.44 -4.04 6.44
C TYR A 143 21.59 -3.07 6.15
N HIS A 144 22.82 -3.40 6.58
CA HIS A 144 23.97 -2.49 6.44
C HIS A 144 24.33 -2.15 4.98
N ARG A 145 23.81 -2.90 4.00
CA ARG A 145 23.98 -2.64 2.56
C ARG A 145 22.90 -1.72 1.97
N ILE A 146 21.88 -1.35 2.75
CA ILE A 146 20.69 -0.65 2.23
C ILE A 146 21.01 0.71 1.59
N ALA A 147 22.09 1.37 2.01
CA ALA A 147 22.54 2.64 1.46
C ALA A 147 23.31 2.50 0.14
N ASP A 148 23.73 1.29 -0.23
CA ASP A 148 24.63 1.02 -1.36
C ASP A 148 23.93 0.36 -2.54
N GLN A 149 22.86 -0.38 -2.29
CA GLN A 149 22.19 -1.19 -3.30
C GLN A 149 20.75 -1.50 -2.89
N ASP A 150 19.93 -1.94 -3.86
CA ASP A 150 18.50 -2.27 -3.68
C ASP A 150 18.28 -3.54 -2.85
N VAL A 151 18.52 -3.43 -1.54
CA VAL A 151 18.29 -4.50 -0.57
C VAL A 151 16.80 -4.88 -0.50
N LEU A 152 15.91 -3.91 -0.68
CA LEU A 152 14.46 -4.05 -0.53
C LEU A 152 13.76 -4.58 -1.79
N ARG A 153 14.51 -4.81 -2.88
CA ARG A 153 14.00 -5.26 -4.19
C ARG A 153 12.91 -4.33 -4.73
N LEU A 154 13.08 -3.01 -4.54
CA LEU A 154 12.16 -1.98 -4.99
C LEU A 154 11.93 -2.07 -6.51
N GLU A 155 13.01 -2.29 -7.26
CA GLU A 155 12.97 -2.45 -8.71
C GLU A 155 12.05 -3.60 -9.12
N GLU A 156 12.29 -4.76 -8.54
CA GLU A 156 11.54 -5.98 -8.83
C GLU A 156 10.06 -5.85 -8.43
N GLN A 157 9.76 -5.20 -7.30
CA GLN A 157 8.38 -4.97 -6.89
C GLN A 157 7.62 -4.10 -7.90
N VAL A 158 8.25 -3.02 -8.40
CA VAL A 158 7.63 -2.18 -9.43
C VAL A 158 7.37 -2.98 -10.70
N ASP A 159 8.33 -3.77 -11.15
CA ASP A 159 8.19 -4.56 -12.37
C ASP A 159 7.13 -5.64 -12.23
N ALA A 160 7.16 -6.42 -11.13
CA ALA A 160 6.23 -7.51 -10.91
C ALA A 160 4.78 -7.04 -10.85
N TRP A 161 4.48 -5.98 -10.09
CA TRP A 161 3.11 -5.46 -9.98
C TRP A 161 2.60 -4.83 -11.28
N ARG A 162 3.47 -4.22 -12.08
CA ARG A 162 3.09 -3.67 -13.40
C ARG A 162 3.00 -4.73 -14.49
N ALA A 163 3.74 -5.82 -14.37
CA ALA A 163 3.71 -6.94 -15.30
C ALA A 163 2.51 -7.87 -15.05
N LEU A 164 1.92 -7.83 -13.86
CA LEU A 164 0.75 -8.63 -13.51
C LEU A 164 -0.39 -8.44 -14.53
N ARG A 165 -0.99 -9.55 -14.95
CA ARG A 165 -2.17 -9.63 -15.83
C ARG A 165 -3.24 -10.48 -15.15
N GLY A 166 -4.48 -10.37 -15.61
CA GLY A 166 -5.61 -11.10 -15.02
C GLY A 166 -6.35 -10.37 -13.90
N ALA A 167 -5.90 -9.16 -13.52
CA ALA A 167 -6.58 -8.25 -12.60
C ALA A 167 -6.62 -6.83 -13.15
N ASP A 168 -7.55 -6.03 -12.64
CA ASP A 168 -7.55 -4.59 -12.84
C ASP A 168 -6.58 -3.94 -11.85
N ILE A 169 -5.64 -3.15 -12.36
CA ILE A 169 -4.57 -2.52 -11.58
C ILE A 169 -4.53 -1.03 -11.89
N ALA A 170 -4.60 -0.19 -10.86
CA ALA A 170 -4.29 1.22 -10.93
C ALA A 170 -2.95 1.48 -10.24
N CYS A 171 -1.95 1.88 -11.01
CA CYS A 171 -0.63 2.24 -10.53
C CYS A 171 -0.57 3.75 -10.33
N PHE A 172 -0.08 4.19 -9.17
CA PHE A 172 0.13 5.60 -8.88
C PHE A 172 1.54 5.83 -8.35
N SER A 173 2.22 6.83 -8.91
CA SER A 173 3.33 7.48 -8.22
C SER A 173 2.76 8.31 -7.07
N TYR A 174 3.37 8.22 -5.89
CA TYR A 174 2.96 8.98 -4.71
C TYR A 174 2.81 10.47 -5.00
N ASP A 175 3.73 11.06 -5.75
CA ASP A 175 3.72 12.49 -6.05
C ASP A 175 2.57 12.94 -6.95
N LYS A 176 1.94 11.97 -7.63
CA LYS A 176 0.80 12.19 -8.54
C LYS A 176 -0.51 11.67 -7.98
N LEU A 177 -0.51 11.06 -6.79
CA LEU A 177 -1.70 10.47 -6.16
C LEU A 177 -2.81 11.49 -5.95
N TRP A 178 -2.48 12.70 -5.49
CA TRP A 178 -3.45 13.76 -5.21
C TRP A 178 -4.08 14.33 -6.48
N ASP A 179 -3.25 14.61 -7.50
CA ASP A 179 -3.70 15.11 -8.80
C ASP A 179 -4.63 14.10 -9.49
N ASN A 180 -4.42 12.81 -9.22
CA ASN A 180 -5.19 11.71 -9.80
C ASN A 180 -6.26 11.16 -8.84
N ARG A 181 -6.72 11.92 -7.85
CA ARG A 181 -7.74 11.48 -6.89
C ARG A 181 -9.03 11.02 -7.59
N LEU A 182 -9.50 11.75 -8.60
CA LEU A 182 -10.74 11.37 -9.32
C LEU A 182 -10.58 10.05 -10.07
N LEU A 183 -9.39 9.78 -10.64
CA LEU A 183 -9.09 8.50 -11.27
C LEU A 183 -9.07 7.35 -10.26
N LEU A 184 -8.53 7.59 -9.06
CA LEU A 184 -8.59 6.62 -7.96
C LEU A 184 -10.04 6.33 -7.56
N GLU A 185 -10.89 7.36 -7.44
CA GLU A 185 -12.31 7.23 -7.07
C GLU A 185 -13.11 6.42 -8.09
N ASP A 186 -12.93 6.73 -9.38
CA ASP A 186 -13.53 5.97 -10.47
C ASP A 186 -13.10 4.50 -10.42
N PHE A 187 -11.79 4.25 -10.29
CA PHE A 187 -11.24 2.91 -10.25
C PHE A 187 -11.77 2.08 -9.07
N VAL A 188 -11.82 2.65 -7.86
CA VAL A 188 -12.30 1.94 -6.67
C VAL A 188 -13.82 1.93 -6.54
N GLY A 189 -14.53 2.79 -7.28
CA GLY A 189 -15.99 2.87 -7.32
C GLY A 189 -16.61 3.53 -6.08
N PHE A 190 -15.88 4.39 -5.37
CA PHE A 190 -16.39 5.19 -4.27
C PHE A 190 -15.52 6.43 -4.02
N PRO A 191 -16.09 7.52 -3.45
CA PRO A 191 -15.31 8.71 -3.11
C PRO A 191 -14.19 8.40 -2.10
N VAL A 192 -12.99 8.93 -2.31
CA VAL A 192 -11.79 8.68 -1.49
C VAL A 192 -11.29 9.99 -0.91
N LYS A 193 -11.29 10.07 0.43
CA LYS A 193 -10.69 11.21 1.13
C LYS A 193 -9.21 10.95 1.42
N LEU A 194 -8.33 11.57 0.63
CA LEU A 194 -6.90 11.66 0.94
C LEU A 194 -6.67 12.75 1.99
N PRO A 195 -5.75 12.57 2.95
CA PRO A 195 -5.30 13.66 3.80
C PRO A 195 -4.50 14.70 2.99
N PRO A 196 -4.19 15.88 3.56
CA PRO A 196 -3.27 16.82 2.94
C PRO A 196 -1.94 16.15 2.57
N ARG A 197 -1.37 16.55 1.43
CA ARG A 197 -0.04 16.06 1.01
C ARG A 197 1.01 16.57 1.99
N ILE A 198 1.86 15.67 2.43
CA ILE A 198 3.04 15.99 3.25
C ILE A 198 4.26 15.75 2.38
N GLU A 199 5.06 16.79 2.21
CA GLU A 199 6.37 16.70 1.56
C GLU A 199 7.34 15.93 2.45
N ARG A 200 8.16 15.07 1.83
CA ARG A 200 9.16 14.30 2.57
C ARG A 200 10.37 15.19 2.81
N SER A 201 10.77 15.28 4.07
CA SER A 201 12.06 15.83 4.48
C SER A 201 12.87 14.74 5.17
N PHE A 202 14.18 14.83 4.97
CA PHE A 202 15.22 13.95 5.53
C PHE A 202 16.32 14.78 6.21
N ASP A 203 15.98 15.98 6.68
CA ASP A 203 16.93 16.93 7.29
C ASP A 203 17.49 16.43 8.63
N ASP A 204 16.87 15.40 9.21
CA ASP A 204 17.31 14.69 10.41
C ASP A 204 18.35 13.60 10.14
N LEU A 205 18.65 13.28 8.87
CA LEU A 205 19.71 12.35 8.49
C LEU A 205 21.02 13.09 8.15
N PRO A 206 22.20 12.48 8.41
CA PRO A 206 23.47 13.06 7.99
C PRO A 206 23.52 13.33 6.47
N ALA A 207 24.01 14.50 6.07
CA ALA A 207 24.06 14.91 4.66
C ALA A 207 24.88 13.94 3.78
N GLU A 208 25.94 13.35 4.34
CA GLU A 208 26.73 12.31 3.67
C GLU A 208 25.89 11.06 3.39
N THR A 209 25.11 10.60 4.37
CA THR A 209 24.18 9.46 4.22
C THR A 209 23.16 9.74 3.12
N VAL A 210 22.56 10.94 3.13
CA VAL A 210 21.60 11.35 2.09
C VAL A 210 22.26 11.32 0.72
N SER A 211 23.43 11.92 0.59
CA SER A 211 24.17 11.99 -0.68
C SER A 211 24.56 10.61 -1.20
N ARG A 212 25.06 9.73 -0.31
CA ARG A 212 25.42 8.35 -0.64
C ARG A 212 24.22 7.57 -1.16
N VAL A 213 23.09 7.58 -0.45
CA VAL A 213 21.86 6.89 -0.89
C VAL A 213 21.39 7.42 -2.25
N ARG A 214 21.36 8.74 -2.44
CA ARG A 214 20.94 9.34 -3.72
C ARG A 214 21.86 8.93 -4.87
N ALA A 215 23.17 8.85 -4.64
CA ALA A 215 24.12 8.39 -5.64
C ALA A 215 23.91 6.91 -5.98
N SER A 216 23.86 6.04 -4.97
CA SER A 216 23.68 4.58 -5.16
C SER A 216 22.39 4.22 -5.89
N TYR A 217 21.31 4.99 -5.64
CA TYR A 217 20.00 4.72 -6.24
C TYR A 217 19.68 5.61 -7.45
N ALA A 218 20.61 6.44 -7.94
CA ALA A 218 20.34 7.40 -9.00
C ALA A 218 19.79 6.76 -10.29
N ALA A 219 20.37 5.61 -10.69
CA ALA A 219 19.91 4.88 -11.87
C ALA A 219 18.47 4.36 -11.69
N LEU A 220 18.18 3.77 -10.53
CA LEU A 220 16.86 3.23 -10.22
C LEU A 220 15.81 4.35 -10.04
N ASP A 221 16.19 5.48 -9.44
CA ASP A 221 15.39 6.70 -9.37
C ASP A 221 15.02 7.21 -10.76
N GLY A 222 15.99 7.29 -11.68
CA GLY A 222 15.74 7.70 -13.06
C GLY A 222 14.78 6.76 -13.79
N ARG A 223 14.98 5.45 -13.62
CA ARG A 223 14.13 4.41 -14.23
C ARG A 223 12.68 4.48 -13.72
N ILE A 224 12.49 4.55 -12.41
CA ILE A 224 11.15 4.63 -11.80
C ILE A 224 10.51 6.01 -12.03
N GLY A 225 11.31 7.07 -12.06
CA GLY A 225 10.85 8.43 -12.37
C GLY A 225 10.36 8.60 -13.82
N ALA A 226 10.87 7.79 -14.75
CA ALA A 226 10.42 7.77 -16.15
C ALA A 226 9.06 7.05 -16.34
N LEU A 227 8.54 6.37 -15.32
CA LEU A 227 7.24 5.71 -15.40
C LEU A 227 6.08 6.73 -15.40
N PRO A 228 4.94 6.41 -16.04
CA PRO A 228 3.75 7.25 -15.95
C PRO A 228 3.34 7.50 -14.50
N GLY A 229 3.04 8.75 -14.16
CA GLY A 229 2.60 9.14 -12.82
C GLY A 229 1.32 8.44 -12.34
N SER A 230 0.47 8.06 -13.29
CA SER A 230 -0.68 7.18 -13.09
C SER A 230 -0.86 6.30 -14.31
N GLN A 231 -1.32 5.06 -14.12
CA GLN A 231 -1.61 4.11 -15.19
C GLN A 231 -2.70 3.13 -14.74
N ILE A 232 -3.67 2.84 -15.62
CA ILE A 232 -4.60 1.73 -15.41
C ILE A 232 -4.26 0.60 -16.38
N ILE A 233 -4.12 -0.60 -15.83
CA ILE A 233 -3.94 -1.87 -16.53
C ILE A 233 -5.25 -2.64 -16.31
N ARG A 234 -5.94 -2.96 -17.40
CA ARG A 234 -7.21 -3.70 -17.33
C ARG A 234 -6.96 -5.19 -17.50
N ARG A 235 -7.77 -6.01 -16.83
CA ARG A 235 -7.86 -7.44 -17.11
C ARG A 235 -8.29 -7.64 -18.57
N ALA A 236 -7.62 -8.54 -19.29
CA ALA A 236 -8.09 -8.98 -20.60
C ALA A 236 -9.41 -9.74 -20.42
N GLY A 237 -10.43 -9.36 -21.19
CA GLY A 237 -11.77 -9.95 -21.17
C GLY A 237 -11.80 -11.41 -21.59
#